data_AF-A0A5J5BR18-F1
#
_entry.id   AF-A0A5J5BR18-F1
#
_cell.length_a   1.000
_cell.length_b   1.000
_cell.length_c   1.000
_cell.angle_alpha   90.00
_cell.angle_beta   90.00
_cell.angle_gamma   90.00
#
_symmetry.space_group_name_H-M   'P 1'
#
loop_
_entity.id
_entity.type
_entity.pdbx_description
1 polymer ?
#
loop_
_entity_poly.entity_id
_entity_poly.type
_entity_poly.pdbx_seq_one_letter_code
_entity_poly.pdbx_strand_id
1 'polypeptide(L)'
;MSGEEPQTEIPFQPHSKITASVEGPYGHESPYYLMYENIVFLAGGSGISPFVAILSDILHRLKEGKPCLTRNILLVWAMKKSNELPLLYTIGVESISPDLSNKLNLDIRTYVTRESVPLLEDG
;
A
#
# COMPACT_ATOMS: atom_id res chain seq x y z
N MET A 1 -21.12 -52.83 -11.21
CA MET A 1 -20.45 -52.54 -12.48
C MET A 1 -21.13 -51.29 -13.04
N SER A 2 -20.69 -50.12 -12.61
CA SER A 2 -19.55 -49.36 -13.17
C SER A 2 -20.04 -48.39 -14.23
N GLY A 3 -19.82 -47.11 -13.97
CA GLY A 3 -20.13 -46.02 -14.88
C GLY A 3 -20.14 -44.69 -14.13
N GLU A 4 -19.00 -44.35 -13.52
CA GLU A 4 -18.71 -42.98 -13.11
C GLU A 4 -18.71 -42.08 -14.36
N GLU A 5 -19.56 -41.05 -14.40
CA GLU A 5 -19.40 -39.99 -15.38
C GLU A 5 -18.26 -39.05 -14.92
N PRO A 6 -17.32 -38.68 -15.80
CA PRO A 6 -16.11 -37.97 -15.41
C PRO A 6 -16.41 -36.52 -15.10
N GLN A 7 -15.82 -36.04 -14.02
CA GLN A 7 -15.66 -34.62 -13.72
C GLN A 7 -15.03 -33.95 -14.94
N THR A 8 -15.78 -33.08 -15.61
CA THR A 8 -15.22 -32.23 -16.66
C THR A 8 -14.38 -31.17 -15.96
N GLU A 9 -13.08 -31.45 -15.79
CA GLU A 9 -12.08 -30.44 -15.49
C GLU A 9 -12.21 -29.33 -16.54
N ILE A 10 -12.63 -28.14 -16.11
CA ILE A 10 -12.63 -26.96 -16.98
C ILE A 10 -11.16 -26.65 -17.26
N PRO A 11 -10.69 -26.71 -18.52
CA PRO A 11 -9.30 -26.42 -18.83
C PRO A 11 -9.00 -24.97 -18.44
N PHE A 12 -8.04 -24.76 -17.55
CA PHE A 12 -7.50 -23.43 -17.26
C PHE A 12 -6.95 -22.83 -18.57
N GLN A 13 -7.74 -21.97 -19.20
CA GLN A 13 -7.36 -21.30 -20.44
C GLN A 13 -6.18 -20.36 -20.15
N PRO A 14 -5.14 -20.33 -21.01
CA PRO A 14 -4.01 -19.42 -20.85
C PRO A 14 -4.55 -17.99 -20.93
N HIS A 15 -4.34 -17.21 -19.87
CA HIS A 15 -4.77 -15.81 -19.84
C HIS A 15 -4.15 -15.08 -21.03
N SER A 16 -4.99 -14.38 -21.80
CA SER A 16 -4.55 -13.53 -22.90
C SER A 16 -3.51 -12.53 -22.37
N LYS A 17 -2.33 -12.49 -23.00
CA LYS A 17 -1.30 -11.50 -22.67
C LYS A 17 -1.80 -10.13 -23.13
N ILE A 18 -2.06 -9.23 -22.18
CA ILE A 18 -2.42 -7.84 -22.47
C ILE A 18 -1.12 -7.05 -22.61
N THR A 19 -0.91 -6.44 -23.78
CA THR A 19 0.20 -5.52 -24.01
C THR A 19 -0.25 -4.09 -23.70
N ALA A 20 0.50 -3.38 -22.87
CA ALA A 20 0.30 -1.96 -22.58
C ALA A 20 1.59 -1.19 -22.84
N SER A 21 1.46 0.07 -23.28
CA SER A 21 2.57 1.02 -23.36
C SER A 21 2.44 2.03 -22.22
N VAL A 22 3.56 2.41 -21.61
CA VAL A 22 3.61 3.37 -20.50
C VAL A 22 4.52 4.53 -20.88
N GLU A 23 4.14 5.74 -20.49
CA GLU A 23 4.94 6.95 -20.67
C GLU A 23 5.12 7.63 -19.31
N GLY A 24 6.30 8.20 -19.07
CA GLY A 24 6.69 8.80 -17.80
C GLY A 24 8.19 8.60 -17.51
N PRO A 25 8.67 9.00 -16.32
CA PRO A 25 7.89 9.47 -15.15
C PRO A 25 7.41 10.93 -15.26
N TYR A 26 6.29 11.24 -14.60
CA TYR A 26 5.75 12.61 -14.45
C TYR A 26 5.79 13.11 -12.99
N GLY A 27 6.49 12.38 -12.13
CA GLY A 27 6.64 12.71 -10.72
C GLY A 27 7.64 13.84 -10.50
N HIS A 28 7.81 14.21 -9.23
CA HIS A 28 8.82 15.20 -8.87
C HIS A 28 10.23 14.64 -9.05
N GLU A 29 11.14 15.44 -9.62
CA GLU A 29 12.50 15.03 -9.99
C GLU A 29 13.40 14.79 -8.76
N SER A 30 13.12 15.45 -7.63
CA SER A 30 13.96 15.36 -6.43
C SER A 30 13.34 14.46 -5.34
N PRO A 31 14.13 13.62 -4.64
CA PRO A 31 13.63 12.77 -3.57
C PRO A 31 13.51 13.57 -2.26
N TYR A 32 12.61 14.56 -2.22
CA TYR A 32 12.41 15.45 -1.08
C TYR A 32 12.11 14.69 0.22
N TYR A 33 11.46 13.53 0.13
CA TYR A 33 11.17 12.68 1.29
C TYR A 33 12.43 12.17 1.99
N LEU A 34 13.60 12.18 1.35
CA LEU A 34 14.88 11.81 2.00
C LEU A 34 15.55 12.97 2.74
N MET A 35 15.07 14.20 2.56
CA MET A 35 15.67 15.41 3.11
C MET A 35 15.16 15.77 4.51
N TYR A 36 14.08 15.12 4.95
CA TYR A 36 13.43 15.40 6.23
C TYR A 36 13.57 14.23 7.18
N GLU A 37 13.84 14.53 8.45
CA GLU A 37 13.89 13.53 9.52
C GLU A 37 12.49 13.06 9.93
N ASN A 38 11.52 13.97 9.91
CA ASN A 38 10.13 13.73 10.33
C ASN A 38 9.19 13.99 9.15
N ILE A 39 8.33 13.02 8.84
CA ILE A 39 7.41 13.09 7.70
C ILE A 39 6.00 12.71 8.14
N VAL A 40 5.03 13.49 7.68
CA VAL A 40 3.61 13.18 7.83
C VAL A 40 2.99 12.99 6.45
N PHE A 41 2.51 11.78 6.18
CA PHE A 41 1.74 11.46 4.98
C PHE A 41 0.24 11.56 5.28
N LEU A 42 -0.48 12.33 4.46
CA LEU A 42 -1.93 12.50 4.55
C LEU A 42 -2.58 11.96 3.28
N ALA A 43 -3.34 10.87 3.43
CA ALA A 43 -3.96 10.16 2.32
C ALA A 43 -5.48 10.09 2.45
N GLY A 44 -6.17 10.13 1.31
CA GLY A 44 -7.61 9.88 1.21
C GLY A 44 -7.93 8.86 0.12
N GLY A 45 -8.64 7.79 0.45
CA GLY A 45 -9.00 6.72 -0.48
C GLY A 45 -7.79 6.15 -1.23
N SER A 46 -7.88 6.07 -2.56
CA SER A 46 -6.77 5.64 -3.43
C SER A 46 -5.57 6.59 -3.45
N GLY A 47 -5.68 7.80 -2.87
CA GLY A 47 -4.58 8.74 -2.71
C GLY A 47 -3.44 8.24 -1.82
N ILE A 48 -3.57 7.05 -1.22
CA ILE A 48 -2.47 6.38 -0.50
C ILE A 48 -1.38 5.84 -1.44
N SER A 49 -1.71 5.51 -2.69
CA SER A 49 -0.78 4.85 -3.63
C SER A 49 0.61 5.49 -3.76
N PRO A 50 0.76 6.82 -3.95
CA PRO A 50 2.10 7.43 -4.00
C PRO A 50 2.89 7.27 -2.69
N PHE A 51 2.22 7.30 -1.53
CA PHE A 51 2.89 7.14 -0.24
C PHE A 51 3.34 5.70 0.01
N VAL A 52 2.60 4.70 -0.48
CA VAL A 52 3.06 3.31 -0.46
C VAL A 52 4.36 3.15 -1.25
N ALA A 53 4.45 3.77 -2.44
CA ALA A 53 5.67 3.73 -3.25
C ALA A 53 6.86 4.41 -2.55
N ILE A 54 6.64 5.60 -1.96
CA ILE A 54 7.68 6.34 -1.22
C ILE A 54 8.13 5.55 0.02
N LEU A 55 7.18 4.99 0.78
CA LEU A 55 7.48 4.22 1.98
C LEU A 55 8.28 2.96 1.64
N SER A 56 7.93 2.25 0.57
CA SER A 56 8.69 1.11 0.07
C SER A 56 10.13 1.48 -0.30
N ASP A 57 10.33 2.62 -0.98
CA ASP A 57 11.67 3.11 -1.32
C ASP A 57 12.50 3.46 -0.06
N ILE A 58 11.90 4.12 0.94
CA ILE A 58 12.56 4.42 2.22
C ILE A 58 12.98 3.13 2.93
N LEU A 59 12.06 2.16 3.06
CA LEU A 59 12.32 0.87 3.70
C LEU A 59 13.45 0.12 2.98
N HIS A 60 13.44 0.13 1.65
CA HIS A 60 14.48 -0.51 0.84
C HIS A 60 15.84 0.15 1.03
N ARG A 61 15.92 1.49 0.99
CA ARG A 61 17.16 2.24 1.25
C ARG A 61 17.75 1.96 2.62
N LEU A 62 16.90 1.92 3.65
CA LEU A 62 17.33 1.63 5.01
C LEU A 62 17.89 0.21 5.16
N LYS A 63 17.28 -0.77 4.45
CA LYS A 63 17.80 -2.15 4.38
C LYS A 63 19.16 -2.21 3.69
N GLU A 64 19.35 -1.44 2.62
CA GLU A 64 20.63 -1.34 1.90
C GLU A 64 21.68 -0.48 2.62
N GLY A 65 21.34 0.17 3.73
CA GLY A 65 22.23 1.07 4.45
C GLY A 65 22.55 2.36 3.70
N LYS A 66 21.72 2.73 2.71
CA LYS A 66 21.85 4.00 1.99
C LYS A 66 21.53 5.18 2.91
N PRO A 67 22.17 6.35 2.70
CA PRO A 67 21.90 7.54 3.49
C PRO A 67 20.43 7.94 3.37
N CYS A 68 19.76 8.03 4.52
CA CYS A 68 18.37 8.44 4.66
C CYS A 68 18.27 9.24 5.96
N LEU A 69 17.79 10.48 5.89
CA LEU A 69 17.58 11.30 7.10
C LEU A 69 16.29 10.90 7.82
N THR A 70 15.34 10.31 7.11
CA THR A 70 14.02 9.97 7.64
C THR A 70 14.11 8.96 8.77
N ARG A 71 13.63 9.35 9.94
CA ARG A 71 13.57 8.51 11.16
C ARG A 71 12.16 8.36 11.70
N ASN A 72 11.28 9.31 11.46
CA ASN A 72 9.90 9.27 11.96
C ASN A 72 8.92 9.50 10.81
N ILE A 73 8.03 8.54 10.60
CA ILE A 73 6.96 8.61 9.59
C ILE A 73 5.62 8.41 10.29
N LEU A 74 4.71 9.35 10.09
CA LEU A 74 3.30 9.21 10.44
C LEU A 74 2.47 9.14 9.16
N LEU A 75 1.79 8.04 8.91
CA LEU A 75 0.81 7.89 7.84
C LEU A 75 -0.59 8.02 8.42
N VAL A 76 -1.29 9.09 8.06
CA VAL A 76 -2.72 9.28 8.32
C VAL A 76 -3.49 8.98 7.05
N TRP A 77 -4.36 7.97 7.09
CA TRP A 77 -5.13 7.55 5.93
C TRP A 77 -6.62 7.49 6.22
N ALA A 78 -7.40 8.31 5.51
CA ALA A 78 -8.84 8.30 5.55
C ALA A 78 -9.42 7.48 4.38
N MET A 79 -10.29 6.52 4.68
CA MET A 79 -10.99 5.70 3.70
C MET A 79 -12.49 5.71 3.96
N LYS A 80 -13.28 5.33 2.96
CA LYS A 80 -14.75 5.26 3.13
C LYS A 80 -15.13 4.00 3.88
N LYS A 81 -14.52 2.87 3.54
CA LYS A 81 -14.85 1.54 4.05
C LYS A 81 -13.58 0.79 4.42
N SER A 82 -13.70 -0.11 5.39
CA SER A 82 -12.61 -0.98 5.87
C SER A 82 -12.07 -1.94 4.80
N ASN A 83 -12.82 -2.22 3.73
CA ASN A 83 -12.38 -3.10 2.65
C ASN A 83 -11.20 -2.54 1.82
N GLU A 84 -10.85 -1.27 1.99
CA GLU A 84 -9.68 -0.66 1.35
C GLU A 84 -8.38 -1.01 2.11
N LEU A 85 -8.45 -1.34 3.40
CA LEU A 85 -7.30 -1.63 4.28
C LEU A 85 -6.27 -2.62 3.72
N PRO A 86 -6.63 -3.67 2.95
CA PRO A 86 -5.64 -4.59 2.40
C PRO A 86 -4.55 -3.95 1.54
N LEU A 87 -4.76 -2.73 1.02
CA LEU A 87 -3.71 -1.96 0.34
C LEU A 87 -2.46 -1.72 1.20
N LEU A 88 -2.59 -1.73 2.53
CA LEU A 88 -1.45 -1.59 3.44
C LEU A 88 -0.53 -2.81 3.42
N TYR A 89 -1.03 -4.00 3.07
CA TYR A 89 -0.18 -5.21 3.00
C TYR A 89 0.88 -5.08 1.90
N THR A 90 0.63 -4.28 0.85
CA THR A 90 1.62 -3.99 -0.20
C THR A 90 2.88 -3.28 0.32
N ILE A 91 2.80 -2.63 1.49
CA ILE A 91 3.92 -1.91 2.09
C ILE A 91 5.02 -2.89 2.58
N GLY A 92 4.73 -4.19 2.65
CA GLY A 92 5.72 -5.19 3.07
C GLY A 92 6.21 -4.95 4.50
N VAL A 93 5.37 -4.34 5.35
CA VAL A 93 5.61 -4.08 6.79
C VAL A 93 6.01 -5.36 7.54
N GLU A 94 5.55 -6.51 7.09
CA GLU A 94 5.96 -7.85 7.55
C GLU A 94 7.45 -8.17 7.35
N SER A 95 8.14 -7.41 6.50
CA SER A 95 9.58 -7.52 6.25
C SER A 95 10.42 -6.51 7.03
N ILE A 96 9.82 -5.81 8.01
CA ILE A 96 10.54 -4.92 8.92
C ILE A 96 11.30 -5.79 9.92
N SER A 97 12.61 -5.93 9.71
CA SER A 97 13.49 -6.60 10.66
C SER A 97 13.62 -5.76 11.95
N PRO A 98 13.99 -6.37 13.09
CA PRO A 98 14.28 -5.63 14.33
C PRO A 98 15.30 -4.50 14.12
N ASP A 99 16.29 -4.73 13.25
CA ASP A 99 17.30 -3.74 12.86
C ASP A 99 16.70 -2.50 12.20
N LEU A 100 15.61 -2.66 11.44
CA LEU A 100 14.92 -1.56 10.78
C LEU A 100 14.05 -0.77 11.76
N SER A 101 13.43 -1.44 12.75
CA SER A 101 12.65 -0.78 13.79
C SER A 101 13.49 0.16 14.67
N ASN A 102 14.79 -0.11 14.81
CA ASN A 102 15.72 0.79 15.50
C ASN A 102 16.12 2.02 14.65
N LYS A 103 15.95 1.95 13.33
CA LYS A 103 16.33 3.00 12.37
C LYS A 103 15.16 3.88 11.96
N LEU A 104 13.94 3.34 12.00
CA LEU A 104 12.73 4.00 11.54
C LEU A 104 11.56 3.72 12.49
N ASN A 105 10.93 4.80 12.95
CA ASN A 105 9.65 4.80 13.62
C ASN A 105 8.53 5.06 12.59
N LEU A 106 7.64 4.08 12.41
CA LEU A 106 6.52 4.14 11.48
C LEU A 106 5.20 4.01 12.26
N ASP A 107 4.42 5.10 12.32
CA ASP A 107 3.07 5.16 12.89
C ASP A 107 2.04 5.22 11.75
N ILE A 108 1.09 4.29 11.74
CA ILE A 108 0.01 4.23 10.73
C ILE A 108 -1.32 4.39 11.44
N ARG A 109 -2.06 5.45 11.09
CA ARG A 109 -3.39 5.77 11.61
C ARG A 109 -4.40 5.74 10.49
N THR A 110 -5.35 4.81 10.58
CA THR A 110 -6.42 4.65 9.61
C THR A 110 -7.74 5.19 10.16
N TYR A 111 -8.50 5.85 9.29
CA TYR A 111 -9.77 6.47 9.64
C TYR A 111 -10.84 6.00 8.65
N VAL A 112 -11.84 5.29 9.15
CA VAL A 112 -12.97 4.85 8.33
C VAL A 112 -14.12 5.85 8.49
N THR A 113 -14.49 6.51 7.41
CA THR A 113 -15.39 7.67 7.42
C THR A 113 -16.85 7.34 7.11
N ARG A 114 -17.14 6.15 6.55
CA ARG A 114 -18.48 5.77 6.08
C ARG A 114 -18.77 4.26 6.25
N GLU A 115 -18.31 3.67 7.36
CA GLU A 115 -18.51 2.22 7.60
C GLU A 115 -20.00 1.88 7.77
N SER A 116 -20.71 2.71 8.54
CA SER A 116 -22.17 2.67 8.67
C SER A 116 -22.83 3.75 7.82
N VAL A 117 -24.01 3.44 7.30
CA VAL A 117 -24.90 4.44 6.68
C VAL A 117 -25.30 5.43 7.78
N PRO A 118 -25.26 6.76 7.56
CA PRO A 118 -25.80 7.71 8.52
C PRO A 118 -27.27 7.36 8.76
N LEU A 119 -27.69 7.30 10.03
CA LEU A 119 -29.12 7.28 10.34
C LEU A 119 -29.68 8.57 9.75
N LEU A 120 -30.48 8.44 8.68
CA LEU A 120 -31.22 9.56 8.14
C LEU A 120 -32.13 10.04 9.27
N GLU A 121 -31.92 11.26 9.76
CA GLU A 121 -32.95 11.93 10.54
C GLU A 121 -34.11 12.19 9.58
N ASP A 122 -35.22 11.48 9.76
CA ASP A 122 -36.48 11.79 9.11
C ASP A 122 -36.90 13.19 9.58
N GLY A 123 -36.92 14.14 8.64
CA GLY A 123 -37.37 15.53 8.87
C GLY A 123 -38.88 15.68 8.92
#